data_AF-A0A848ZQ16-F1
#
_entry.id   AF-A0A848ZQ16-F1
#
_cell.length_a   1.000
_cell.length_b   1.000
_cell.length_c   1.000
_cell.angle_alpha   90.00
_cell.angle_beta   90.00
_cell.angle_gamma   90.00
#
_symmetry.space_group_name_H-M   'P 1'
#
loop_
_entity.id
_entity.type
_entity.pdbx_description
1 polymer ?
#
loop_
_entity_poly.entity_id
_entity_poly.type
_entity_poly.pdbx_seq_one_letter_code
_entity_poly.pdbx_strand_id
1 'polypeptide(L)'
;FSDSLMALRTGELFGPYRDGDVYKISRMMAKKPNGSVKTSHILITWEGAERANPEIKRTKEEAEKKAAEVLVEAKKSDAIFSQLARDNSDGPSAPRGGDLGYFQEGVMTPKFNDFAFGNAIGFIGMVETEFGFHIVRVDDKRDLVQLATLTRDIEPSEETINTLFTDATKFEMATADSDKSLSDLAKENDYVVRPVNRIKAMDENLPGLGEQRRIVQWAFNEETDLGAIKRFDINNGYAVVQLTAVYREGLMAVEDASVTVLPLLRKEKKAAKIMADNAGKSLAEYASSNNTNVSTASALTVKAPTIPGAGREPLVVGTAFALSPGSTSGFIKGETGVFLVEVTNKEEAPALDNYATYANTLQGANAATITTKVFNALKEKAEIEDNRSIFY
;
A
#
# COMPACT_ATOMS: atom_id res chain seq x y z
N PHE A 1 -16.32 25.19 9.12
CA PHE A 1 -16.95 26.26 9.92
C PHE A 1 -15.97 27.31 10.47
N SER A 2 -14.70 27.35 10.03
CA SER A 2 -13.70 28.26 10.60
C SER A 2 -14.07 29.74 10.42
N ASP A 3 -14.48 30.16 9.22
CA ASP A 3 -14.86 31.56 8.94
C ASP A 3 -16.05 32.01 9.79
N SER A 4 -17.07 31.15 9.92
CA SER A 4 -18.26 31.43 10.75
C SER A 4 -17.89 31.61 12.22
N LEU A 5 -16.96 30.80 12.73
CA LEU A 5 -16.49 30.91 14.12
C LEU A 5 -15.63 32.17 14.34
N MET A 6 -14.81 32.56 13.36
CA MET A 6 -13.98 33.78 13.44
C MET A 6 -14.80 35.08 13.36
N ALA A 7 -15.98 35.02 12.73
CA ALA A 7 -16.91 36.14 12.60
C ALA A 7 -17.72 36.43 13.88
N LEU A 8 -17.72 35.51 14.85
CA LEU A 8 -18.48 35.68 16.10
C LEU A 8 -17.96 36.84 16.96
N ARG A 9 -18.90 37.54 17.58
CA ARG A 9 -18.61 38.50 18.66
C ARG A 9 -18.39 37.76 19.97
N THR A 10 -17.60 38.34 20.88
CA THR A 10 -17.44 37.80 22.24
C THR A 10 -18.80 37.60 22.92
N GLY A 11 -19.06 36.38 23.39
CA GLY A 11 -20.32 35.94 23.99
C GLY A 11 -21.32 35.31 23.01
N GLU A 12 -21.11 35.43 21.70
CA GLU A 12 -21.99 34.88 20.66
C GLU A 12 -21.80 33.37 20.51
N LEU A 13 -22.89 32.69 20.18
CA LEU A 13 -22.97 31.25 19.98
C LEU A 13 -23.16 30.93 18.49
N PHE A 14 -22.53 29.85 18.04
CA PHE A 14 -22.71 29.28 16.72
C PHE A 14 -22.99 27.79 16.83
N GLY A 15 -24.12 27.35 16.28
CA GLY A 15 -24.53 25.96 16.23
C GLY A 15 -26.02 25.73 16.57
N PRO A 16 -26.45 24.46 16.66
CA PRO A 16 -25.63 23.27 16.44
C PRO A 16 -25.17 23.14 14.98
N TYR A 17 -23.91 22.76 14.77
CA TYR A 17 -23.37 22.43 13.44
C TYR A 17 -22.76 21.04 13.48
N ARG A 18 -22.90 20.29 12.37
CA ARG A 18 -22.35 18.94 12.24
C ARG A 18 -20.88 19.02 11.84
N ASP A 19 -20.02 18.33 12.56
CA ASP A 19 -18.60 18.22 12.28
C ASP A 19 -18.18 16.75 12.38
N GLY A 20 -18.20 16.03 11.25
CA GLY A 20 -18.10 14.57 11.25
C GLY A 20 -19.33 13.91 11.90
N ASP A 21 -19.07 13.08 12.91
CA ASP A 21 -20.10 12.29 13.62
C ASP A 21 -20.54 12.94 14.93
N VAL A 22 -20.30 14.25 15.06
CA VAL A 22 -20.73 15.01 16.24
C VAL A 22 -21.46 16.29 15.85
N TYR A 23 -22.39 16.71 16.69
CA TYR A 23 -22.92 18.07 16.70
C TYR A 23 -22.15 18.92 17.69
N LYS A 24 -21.76 20.12 17.26
CA LYS A 24 -21.04 21.10 18.07
C LYS A 24 -21.84 22.38 18.22
N ILE A 25 -21.75 23.00 19.39
CA ILE A 25 -22.15 24.38 19.65
C ILE A 25 -20.93 25.08 20.21
N SER A 26 -20.49 26.17 19.57
CA SER A 26 -19.31 26.92 19.97
C SER A 26 -19.68 28.33 20.40
N ARG A 27 -19.10 28.78 21.51
CA ARG A 27 -19.20 30.15 22.01
C ARG A 27 -17.88 30.88 21.88
N MET A 28 -17.90 32.11 21.37
CA MET A 28 -16.73 32.98 21.41
C MET A 28 -16.50 33.49 22.84
N MET A 29 -15.40 33.08 23.48
CA MET A 29 -15.05 33.48 24.85
C MET A 29 -14.19 34.73 24.87
N ALA A 30 -13.23 34.81 23.96
CA ALA A 30 -12.35 35.96 23.83
C ALA A 30 -11.83 36.07 22.40
N LYS A 31 -11.58 37.30 21.96
CA LYS A 31 -10.92 37.60 20.69
C LYS A 31 -9.84 38.64 20.94
N LYS A 32 -8.60 38.31 20.55
CA LYS A 32 -7.46 39.20 20.60
C LYS A 32 -7.07 39.56 19.16
N PRO A 33 -7.36 40.79 18.70
CA PRO A 33 -6.91 41.25 17.40
C PRO A 33 -5.41 41.15 17.27
N ASN A 34 -4.91 40.72 16.12
CA ASN A 34 -3.47 40.55 15.90
C ASN A 34 -2.76 39.70 17.00
N GLY A 35 -3.48 38.76 17.61
CA GLY A 35 -2.96 37.91 18.69
C GLY A 35 -1.84 36.95 18.26
N SER A 36 -1.64 36.79 16.96
CA SER A 36 -0.48 36.11 16.40
C SER A 36 0.12 36.90 15.24
N VAL A 37 1.44 36.89 15.12
CA VAL A 37 2.19 37.57 14.06
C VAL A 37 3.08 36.56 13.35
N LYS A 38 3.22 36.74 12.03
CA LYS A 38 4.22 36.06 11.21
C LYS A 38 5.33 37.04 10.87
N THR A 39 6.57 36.65 11.08
CA THR A 39 7.73 37.46 10.69
C THR A 39 8.79 36.64 9.97
N SER A 40 9.57 37.35 9.16
CA SER A 40 10.80 36.87 8.57
C SER A 40 11.96 37.68 9.14
N HIS A 41 13.11 37.05 9.38
CA HIS A 41 14.27 37.78 9.88
C HIS A 41 15.59 37.38 9.21
N ILE A 42 16.56 38.30 9.28
CA ILE A 42 17.97 38.08 8.94
C ILE A 42 18.76 38.35 10.21
N LEU A 43 19.44 37.34 10.74
CA LEU A 43 20.23 37.45 11.95
C LEU A 43 21.69 37.70 11.59
N ILE A 44 22.26 38.77 12.11
CA ILE A 44 23.68 39.13 11.98
C ILE A 44 24.29 39.08 13.38
N THR A 45 25.03 38.02 13.69
CA THR A 45 25.63 37.82 15.03
C THR A 45 27.06 38.38 15.11
N TRP A 46 27.67 38.36 16.30
CA TRP A 46 29.08 38.72 16.53
C TRP A 46 29.75 37.69 17.45
N GLU A 47 31.08 37.72 17.52
CA GLU A 47 31.83 36.84 18.43
C GLU A 47 31.46 37.13 19.89
N GLY A 48 30.85 36.14 20.56
CA GLY A 48 30.37 36.27 21.94
C GLY A 48 28.88 36.60 22.10
N ALA A 49 28.12 36.77 21.01
CA ALA A 49 26.66 36.76 21.08
C ALA A 49 26.13 35.38 21.51
N GLU A 50 24.97 35.34 22.15
CA GLU A 50 24.39 34.08 22.62
C GLU A 50 24.13 33.13 21.44
N ARG A 51 24.59 31.88 21.53
CA ARG A 51 24.45 30.85 20.49
C ARG A 51 25.02 31.24 19.10
N ALA A 52 25.97 32.17 19.04
CA ALA A 52 26.69 32.46 17.80
C ALA A 52 27.49 31.23 17.32
N ASN A 53 27.57 31.03 16.00
CA ASN A 53 28.46 30.03 15.42
C ASN A 53 29.93 30.38 15.79
N PRO A 54 30.72 29.45 16.37
CA PRO A 54 32.12 29.70 16.72
C PRO A 54 33.03 30.17 15.57
N GLU A 55 32.61 29.94 14.32
CA GLU A 55 33.31 30.41 13.11
C GLU A 55 33.14 31.92 12.87
N ILE A 56 32.19 32.58 13.53
CA ILE A 56 31.96 34.01 13.41
C ILE A 56 32.97 34.77 14.28
N LYS A 57 33.86 35.52 13.62
CA LYS A 57 34.96 36.30 14.24
C LYS A 57 34.76 37.82 14.19
N ARG A 58 33.60 38.25 13.72
CA ARG A 58 33.31 39.69 13.58
C ARG A 58 33.03 40.32 14.94
N THR A 59 33.43 41.56 15.15
CA THR A 59 33.10 42.32 16.36
C THR A 59 31.63 42.76 16.36
N LYS A 60 31.14 43.27 17.49
CA LYS A 60 29.79 43.80 17.59
C LYS A 60 29.57 44.98 16.64
N GLU A 61 30.55 45.87 16.52
CA GLU A 61 30.50 47.04 15.62
C GLU A 61 30.47 46.61 14.14
N GLU A 62 31.22 45.57 13.78
CA GLU A 62 31.21 45.00 12.43
C GLU A 62 29.86 44.34 12.11
N ALA A 63 29.27 43.62 13.08
CA ALA A 63 27.94 43.05 12.96
C ALA A 63 26.86 44.13 12.80
N GLU A 64 26.94 45.21 13.59
CA GLU A 64 26.01 46.34 13.50
C GLU A 64 26.08 47.01 12.13
N LYS A 65 27.30 47.27 11.64
CA LYS A 65 27.51 47.85 10.31
C LYS A 65 26.93 46.97 9.20
N LYS A 66 27.22 45.66 9.25
CA LYS A 66 26.67 44.69 8.28
C LYS A 66 25.14 44.63 8.36
N ALA A 67 24.58 44.66 9.56
CA ALA A 67 23.13 44.66 9.74
C ALA A 67 22.48 45.94 9.18
N ALA A 68 23.12 47.09 9.34
CA ALA A 68 22.68 48.35 8.76
C ALA A 68 22.71 48.32 7.22
N GLU A 69 23.77 47.76 6.62
CA GLU A 69 23.88 47.57 5.17
C GLU A 69 22.77 46.66 4.63
N VAL A 70 22.54 45.51 5.28
CA VAL A 70 21.46 44.57 4.91
C VAL A 70 20.08 45.20 5.10
N LEU A 71 19.88 46.01 6.14
CA LEU A 71 18.62 46.73 6.36
C LEU A 71 18.32 47.72 5.23
N VAL A 72 19.33 48.44 4.73
CA VAL A 72 19.18 49.35 3.59
C VAL A 72 18.79 48.57 2.35
N GLU A 73 19.45 47.43 2.08
CA GLU A 73 19.12 46.56 0.96
C GLU A 73 17.69 46.01 1.07
N ALA A 74 17.30 45.51 2.24
CA ALA A 74 15.99 44.94 2.50
C ALA A 74 14.83 45.94 2.33
N LYS A 75 15.11 47.25 2.41
CA LYS A 75 14.10 48.32 2.22
C LYS A 75 13.96 48.79 0.77
N LYS A 76 14.78 48.31 -0.16
CA LYS A 76 14.61 48.64 -1.59
C LYS A 76 13.35 47.98 -2.15
N SER A 77 12.71 48.64 -3.11
CA SER A 77 11.44 48.20 -3.68
C SER A 77 11.51 46.89 -4.46
N ASP A 78 12.69 46.53 -4.98
CA ASP A 78 12.98 45.31 -5.74
C ASP A 78 13.64 44.21 -4.90
N ALA A 79 13.84 44.44 -3.59
CA ALA A 79 14.51 43.49 -2.72
C ALA A 79 13.66 42.25 -2.43
N ILE A 80 14.26 41.08 -2.61
CA ILE A 80 13.67 39.80 -2.22
C ILE A 80 14.21 39.43 -0.82
N PHE A 81 13.46 39.78 0.22
CA PHE A 81 13.89 39.57 1.62
C PHE A 81 14.32 38.12 1.92
N SER A 82 13.62 37.14 1.35
CA SER A 82 13.95 35.72 1.55
C SER A 82 15.28 35.32 0.90
N GLN A 83 15.68 35.99 -0.17
CA GLN A 83 17.01 35.80 -0.78
C GLN A 83 18.08 36.44 0.09
N LEU A 84 17.87 37.69 0.52
CA LEU A 84 18.76 38.37 1.45
C LEU A 84 18.97 37.56 2.74
N ALA A 85 17.92 36.94 3.25
CA ALA A 85 17.99 36.07 4.42
C ALA A 85 18.85 34.82 4.18
N ARG A 86 18.71 34.16 3.02
CA ARG A 86 19.55 33.00 2.67
C ARG A 86 21.02 33.37 2.54
N ASP A 87 21.29 34.54 1.97
CA ASP A 87 22.64 34.96 1.63
C ASP A 87 23.38 35.58 2.82
N ASN A 88 22.66 36.19 3.77
CA ASN A 88 23.26 37.01 4.82
C ASN A 88 22.98 36.54 6.25
N SER A 89 21.94 35.73 6.50
CA SER A 89 21.55 35.36 7.86
C SER A 89 22.44 34.27 8.44
N ASP A 90 22.91 34.49 9.65
CA ASP A 90 23.65 33.53 10.47
C ASP A 90 22.73 32.60 11.26
N GLY A 91 21.41 32.85 11.21
CA GLY A 91 20.41 32.12 11.99
C GLY A 91 19.92 30.84 11.30
N PRO A 92 19.33 29.90 12.06
CA PRO A 92 18.84 28.61 11.53
C PRO A 92 17.63 28.76 10.59
N SER A 93 16.98 29.92 10.55
CA SER A 93 15.89 30.24 9.61
C SER A 93 16.41 30.61 8.21
N ALA A 94 17.72 30.83 8.04
CA ALA A 94 18.33 31.27 6.77
C ALA A 94 17.91 30.40 5.57
N PRO A 95 17.99 29.06 5.60
CA PRO A 95 17.61 28.22 4.45
C PRO A 95 16.13 28.38 4.06
N ARG A 96 15.27 28.68 5.03
CA ARG A 96 13.84 28.95 4.83
C ARG A 96 13.55 30.40 4.44
N GLY A 97 14.57 31.17 4.08
CA GLY A 97 14.43 32.57 3.72
C GLY A 97 14.08 33.47 4.91
N GLY A 98 14.47 33.07 6.12
CA GLY A 98 14.24 33.83 7.34
C GLY A 98 12.85 33.65 7.97
N ASP A 99 11.96 32.84 7.38
CA ASP A 99 10.58 32.65 7.87
C ASP A 99 10.55 31.97 9.25
N LEU A 100 9.91 32.63 10.22
CA LEU A 100 9.71 32.12 11.59
C LEU A 100 8.31 31.53 11.82
N GLY A 101 7.40 31.62 10.85
CA GLY A 101 6.02 31.21 10.99
C GLY A 101 5.20 32.12 11.90
N TYR A 102 3.98 31.70 12.22
CA TYR A 102 3.12 32.42 13.18
C TYR A 102 3.52 32.09 14.61
N PHE A 103 3.67 33.13 15.44
CA PHE A 103 3.89 33.00 16.87
C PHE A 103 2.99 33.96 17.64
N GLN A 104 2.77 33.66 18.92
CA GLN A 104 1.99 34.47 19.85
C GLN A 104 2.92 35.35 20.70
N GLU A 105 2.34 36.36 21.34
CA GLU A 105 3.06 37.26 22.22
C GLU A 105 3.74 36.49 23.37
N GLY A 106 5.00 36.81 23.65
CA GLY A 106 5.81 36.17 24.69
C GLY A 106 6.57 34.91 24.24
N VAL A 107 6.40 34.46 22.99
CA VAL A 107 7.18 33.32 22.43
C VAL A 107 8.60 33.73 22.04
N MET A 108 8.78 34.96 21.58
CA MET A 108 10.08 35.52 21.18
C MET A 108 10.70 36.33 22.32
N THR A 109 12.00 36.67 22.18
CA THR A 109 12.69 37.53 23.15
C THR A 109 11.96 38.88 23.27
N PRO A 110 11.97 39.55 24.44
CA PRO A 110 11.15 40.74 24.69
C PRO A 110 11.29 41.81 23.59
N LYS A 111 12.52 42.15 23.21
CA LYS A 111 12.78 43.16 22.17
C LYS A 111 12.26 42.76 20.79
N PHE A 112 12.41 41.49 20.40
CA PHE A 112 11.91 41.00 19.11
C PHE A 112 10.39 40.94 19.11
N ASN A 113 9.80 40.48 20.22
CA ASN A 113 8.37 40.42 20.42
C ASN A 113 7.73 41.82 20.30
N ASP A 114 8.26 42.80 21.03
CA ASP A 114 7.76 44.18 21.00
C ASP A 114 7.82 44.77 19.59
N PHE A 115 8.90 44.50 18.84
CA PHE A 115 9.01 44.91 17.45
C PHE A 115 7.95 44.25 16.56
N ALA A 116 7.78 42.93 16.65
CA ALA A 116 6.88 42.17 15.79
C ALA A 116 5.40 42.57 16.02
N PHE A 117 4.99 42.73 17.28
CA PHE A 117 3.62 43.09 17.62
C PHE A 117 3.36 44.60 17.51
N GLY A 118 4.37 45.45 17.73
CA GLY A 118 4.24 46.92 17.70
C GLY A 118 4.20 47.54 16.29
N ASN A 119 4.71 46.85 15.26
CA ASN A 119 4.81 47.41 13.91
C ASN A 119 3.75 46.87 12.94
N ALA A 120 3.42 47.64 11.89
CA ALA A 120 2.46 47.24 10.86
C ALA A 120 2.99 46.12 9.95
N ILE A 121 2.08 45.39 9.29
CA ILE A 121 2.44 44.42 8.25
C ILE A 121 3.22 45.13 7.14
N GLY A 122 4.31 44.52 6.69
CA GLY A 122 5.24 45.06 5.71
C GLY A 122 6.36 45.92 6.31
N PHE A 123 6.31 46.27 7.59
CA PHE A 123 7.37 47.06 8.21
C PHE A 123 8.67 46.26 8.33
N ILE A 124 9.78 46.90 7.95
CA ILE A 124 11.14 46.34 8.03
C ILE A 124 11.99 47.23 8.94
N GLY A 125 12.66 46.62 9.92
CA GLY A 125 13.49 47.33 10.88
C GLY A 125 14.55 46.43 11.51
N MET A 126 15.39 47.01 12.34
CA MET A 126 16.48 46.31 13.03
C MET A 126 16.19 46.26 14.53
N VAL A 127 16.46 45.10 15.14
CA VAL A 127 16.31 44.85 16.57
C VAL A 127 17.57 44.17 17.09
N GLU A 128 18.21 44.74 18.09
CA GLU A 128 19.32 44.08 18.79
C GLU A 128 18.79 43.19 19.92
N THR A 129 19.16 41.92 19.92
CA THR A 129 18.92 40.98 21.02
C THR A 129 20.24 40.37 21.50
N GLU A 130 20.19 39.56 22.54
CA GLU A 130 21.29 38.73 23.04
C GLU A 130 21.88 37.80 21.97
N PHE A 131 21.11 37.43 20.94
CA PHE A 131 21.54 36.56 19.85
C PHE A 131 22.24 37.30 18.70
N GLY A 132 22.09 38.62 18.59
CA GLY A 132 22.59 39.38 17.44
C GLY A 132 21.71 40.56 17.04
N PHE A 133 22.05 41.17 15.91
CA PHE A 133 21.21 42.15 15.23
C PHE A 133 20.25 41.43 14.27
N HIS A 134 18.96 41.63 14.46
CA HIS A 134 17.91 41.06 13.62
C HIS A 134 17.34 42.13 12.71
N ILE A 135 17.45 41.94 11.40
CA ILE A 135 16.63 42.66 10.44
C ILE A 135 15.31 41.90 10.34
N VAL A 136 14.22 42.50 10.77
CA VAL A 136 12.91 41.85 10.91
C VAL A 136 11.93 42.49 9.94
N ARG A 137 11.19 41.66 9.21
CA ARG A 137 10.01 42.04 8.43
C ARG A 137 8.76 41.42 9.04
N VAL A 138 7.75 42.24 9.29
CA VAL A 138 6.42 41.75 9.68
C VAL A 138 5.68 41.29 8.44
N ASP A 139 5.43 39.99 8.29
CA ASP A 139 4.83 39.43 7.07
C ASP A 139 3.30 39.38 7.12
N ASP A 140 2.73 39.04 8.28
CA ASP A 140 1.29 38.95 8.46
C ASP A 140 0.89 39.01 9.94
N LYS A 141 -0.38 39.33 10.23
CA LYS A 141 -0.96 39.26 11.56
C LYS A 141 -2.34 38.61 11.51
N ARG A 142 -2.64 37.78 12.50
CA ARG A 142 -3.92 37.07 12.63
C ARG A 142 -4.53 37.29 14.00
N ASP A 143 -5.85 37.39 14.00
CA ASP A 143 -6.64 37.39 15.22
C ASP A 143 -6.52 36.03 15.90
N LEU A 144 -6.41 36.06 17.22
CA LEU A 144 -6.46 34.88 18.07
C LEU A 144 -7.84 34.83 18.75
N VAL A 145 -8.48 33.67 18.71
CA VAL A 145 -9.80 33.46 19.33
C VAL A 145 -9.73 32.35 20.36
N GLN A 146 -10.52 32.49 21.42
CA GLN A 146 -10.77 31.45 22.40
C GLN A 146 -12.22 31.03 22.27
N LEU A 147 -12.46 29.75 21.99
CA LEU A 147 -13.79 29.18 21.86
C LEU A 147 -14.06 28.19 22.99
N ALA A 148 -15.28 28.20 23.53
CA ALA A 148 -15.81 27.12 24.35
C ALA A 148 -16.77 26.30 23.49
N THR A 149 -16.49 25.02 23.29
CA THR A 149 -17.28 24.15 22.42
C THR A 149 -17.91 23.02 23.23
N LEU A 150 -19.24 22.93 23.16
CA LEU A 150 -19.98 21.75 23.60
C LEU A 150 -20.13 20.80 22.42
N THR A 151 -19.78 19.53 22.62
CA THR A 151 -19.85 18.48 21.61
C THR A 151 -20.83 17.42 22.07
N ARG A 152 -21.65 16.90 21.15
CA ARG A 152 -22.54 15.77 21.37
C ARG A 152 -22.40 14.80 20.21
N ASP A 153 -22.17 13.54 20.52
CA ASP A 153 -22.03 12.48 19.52
C ASP A 153 -23.37 12.20 18.83
N ILE A 154 -23.32 11.86 17.55
CA ILE A 154 -24.47 11.44 16.77
C ILE A 154 -24.62 9.94 16.98
N GLU A 155 -25.52 9.57 17.88
CA GLU A 155 -25.88 8.18 18.12
C GLU A 155 -27.22 7.84 17.43
N PRO A 156 -27.37 6.61 16.90
CA PRO A 156 -28.66 6.13 16.41
C PRO A 156 -29.71 6.18 17.53
N SER A 157 -30.93 6.60 17.20
CA SER A 157 -32.04 6.53 18.16
C SER A 157 -32.44 5.09 18.45
N GLU A 158 -33.11 4.84 19.57
CA GLU A 158 -33.73 3.53 19.85
C GLU A 158 -34.65 3.09 18.70
N GLU A 159 -35.40 4.01 18.12
CA GLU A 159 -36.23 3.76 16.94
C GLU A 159 -35.40 3.27 15.75
N THR A 160 -34.28 3.93 15.45
CA THR A 160 -33.38 3.53 14.36
C THR A 160 -32.81 2.13 14.58
N ILE A 161 -32.38 1.84 15.82
CA ILE A 161 -31.82 0.53 16.20
C ILE A 161 -32.89 -0.55 16.09
N ASN A 162 -34.10 -0.29 16.60
CA ASN A 162 -35.21 -1.24 16.58
C ASN A 162 -35.71 -1.53 15.17
N THR A 163 -35.78 -0.51 14.31
CA THR A 163 -36.11 -0.68 12.89
C THR A 163 -35.06 -1.54 12.20
N LEU A 164 -33.77 -1.22 12.38
CA LEU A 164 -32.68 -1.99 11.77
C LEU A 164 -32.68 -3.46 12.23
N PHE A 165 -32.92 -3.70 13.52
CA PHE A 165 -33.07 -5.05 14.08
C PHE A 165 -34.26 -5.80 13.46
N THR A 166 -35.40 -5.12 13.38
CA THR A 166 -36.63 -5.68 12.81
C THR A 166 -36.44 -6.03 11.34
N ASP A 167 -35.84 -5.15 10.56
CA ASP A 167 -35.63 -5.34 9.14
C ASP A 167 -34.63 -6.48 8.86
N ALA A 168 -33.54 -6.54 9.62
CA ALA A 168 -32.59 -7.65 9.52
C ALA A 168 -33.23 -9.00 9.90
N THR A 169 -34.09 -9.03 10.92
CA THR A 169 -34.80 -10.24 11.34
C THR A 169 -35.83 -10.68 10.29
N LYS A 170 -36.60 -9.73 9.75
CA LYS A 170 -37.54 -10.02 8.65
C LYS A 170 -36.82 -10.54 7.41
N PHE A 171 -35.66 -9.97 7.09
CA PHE A 171 -34.86 -10.41 5.94
C PHE A 171 -34.31 -11.82 6.14
N GLU A 172 -33.80 -12.14 7.34
CA GLU A 172 -33.37 -13.50 7.71
C GLU A 172 -34.51 -14.51 7.51
N MET A 173 -35.69 -14.24 8.09
CA MET A 173 -36.87 -15.11 7.95
C MET A 173 -37.32 -15.25 6.50
N ALA A 174 -37.43 -14.14 5.76
CA ALA A 174 -37.83 -14.16 4.36
C ALA A 174 -36.86 -14.96 3.49
N THR A 175 -35.56 -14.90 3.79
CA THR A 175 -34.55 -15.68 3.05
C THR A 175 -34.63 -17.17 3.38
N ALA A 176 -34.98 -17.52 4.62
CA ALA A 176 -35.12 -18.91 5.04
C ALA A 176 -36.38 -19.59 4.45
N ASP A 177 -37.48 -18.84 4.31
CA ASP A 177 -38.80 -19.37 3.92
C ASP A 177 -39.15 -19.19 2.43
N SER A 178 -38.37 -18.42 1.66
CA SER A 178 -38.69 -18.10 0.26
C SER A 178 -37.98 -19.01 -0.74
N ASP A 179 -38.65 -19.29 -1.87
CA ASP A 179 -38.03 -19.92 -3.04
C ASP A 179 -37.04 -18.98 -3.78
N LYS A 180 -37.00 -17.68 -3.43
CA LYS A 180 -36.08 -16.71 -4.03
C LYS A 180 -34.69 -16.81 -3.41
N SER A 181 -33.65 -16.56 -4.21
CA SER A 181 -32.28 -16.52 -3.69
C SER A 181 -32.07 -15.33 -2.76
N LEU A 182 -31.14 -15.47 -1.78
CA LEU A 182 -30.71 -14.35 -0.93
C LEU A 182 -30.31 -13.13 -1.76
N SER A 183 -29.66 -13.36 -2.90
CA SER A 183 -29.22 -12.28 -3.78
C SER A 183 -30.36 -11.52 -4.43
N ASP A 184 -31.48 -12.17 -4.73
CA ASP A 184 -32.65 -11.52 -5.32
C ASP A 184 -33.44 -10.75 -4.27
N LEU A 185 -33.65 -11.35 -3.08
CA LEU A 185 -34.26 -10.65 -1.95
C LEU A 185 -33.44 -9.44 -1.51
N ALA A 186 -32.10 -9.56 -1.49
CA ALA A 186 -31.22 -8.45 -1.16
C ALA A 186 -31.40 -7.28 -2.14
N LYS A 187 -31.50 -7.56 -3.46
CA LYS A 187 -31.76 -6.51 -4.46
C LYS A 187 -33.12 -5.85 -4.29
N GLU A 188 -34.16 -6.62 -3.94
CA GLU A 188 -35.51 -6.09 -3.70
C GLU A 188 -35.57 -5.16 -2.48
N ASN A 189 -34.66 -5.33 -1.52
CA ASN A 189 -34.55 -4.52 -0.30
C ASN A 189 -33.36 -3.55 -0.32
N ASP A 190 -32.74 -3.32 -1.49
CA ASP A 190 -31.58 -2.44 -1.67
C ASP A 190 -30.36 -2.78 -0.77
N TYR A 191 -30.18 -4.06 -0.43
CA TYR A 191 -29.06 -4.57 0.36
C TYR A 191 -27.87 -5.00 -0.51
N VAL A 192 -26.67 -4.82 0.03
CA VAL A 192 -25.42 -5.16 -0.64
C VAL A 192 -25.05 -6.62 -0.37
N VAL A 193 -25.04 -7.44 -1.42
CA VAL A 193 -24.57 -8.83 -1.36
C VAL A 193 -23.05 -8.88 -1.51
N ARG A 194 -22.38 -9.59 -0.59
CA ARG A 194 -20.93 -9.79 -0.61
C ARG A 194 -20.58 -11.28 -0.63
N PRO A 195 -20.32 -11.88 -1.81
CA PRO A 195 -19.89 -13.27 -1.88
C PRO A 195 -18.47 -13.41 -1.31
N VAL A 196 -18.30 -14.32 -0.35
CA VAL A 196 -16.99 -14.66 0.20
C VAL A 196 -16.70 -16.12 -0.09
N ASN A 197 -15.61 -16.38 -0.79
CA ASN A 197 -15.22 -17.72 -1.23
C ASN A 197 -13.91 -18.14 -0.56
N ARG A 198 -13.73 -19.45 -0.38
CA ARG A 198 -12.48 -20.06 0.12
C ARG A 198 -12.03 -19.54 1.48
N ILE A 199 -12.98 -19.25 2.35
CA ILE A 199 -12.71 -19.03 3.78
C ILE A 199 -12.09 -20.31 4.38
N LYS A 200 -11.19 -20.15 5.33
CA LYS A 200 -10.59 -21.24 6.11
C LYS A 200 -11.09 -21.19 7.55
N ALA A 201 -11.04 -22.33 8.23
CA ALA A 201 -11.53 -22.47 9.61
C ALA A 201 -10.82 -21.55 10.62
N MET A 202 -9.60 -21.08 10.31
CA MET A 202 -8.80 -20.17 11.14
C MET A 202 -8.83 -18.72 10.66
N ASP A 203 -9.61 -18.39 9.63
CA ASP A 203 -9.74 -17.01 9.18
C ASP A 203 -10.48 -16.20 10.24
N GLU A 204 -10.02 -14.98 10.45
CA GLU A 204 -10.62 -14.01 11.38
C GLU A 204 -11.28 -12.86 10.64
N ASN A 205 -10.73 -12.51 9.47
CA ASN A 205 -11.16 -11.38 8.66
C ASN A 205 -11.95 -11.85 7.44
N LEU A 206 -13.15 -11.28 7.24
CA LEU A 206 -13.95 -11.46 6.05
C LEU A 206 -13.80 -10.23 5.13
N PRO A 207 -13.50 -10.43 3.83
CA PRO A 207 -13.41 -9.35 2.85
C PRO A 207 -14.65 -8.44 2.87
N GLY A 208 -14.44 -7.16 3.18
CA GLY A 208 -15.50 -6.15 3.23
C GLY A 208 -16.34 -6.09 4.51
N LEU A 209 -16.12 -6.99 5.48
CA LEU A 209 -16.75 -6.96 6.80
C LEU A 209 -15.73 -6.88 7.96
N GLY A 210 -14.43 -7.04 7.69
CA GLY A 210 -13.38 -6.98 8.71
C GLY A 210 -13.40 -8.21 9.63
N GLU A 211 -13.08 -8.02 10.90
CA GLU A 211 -12.99 -9.09 11.89
C GLU A 211 -14.36 -9.68 12.21
N GLN A 212 -14.62 -10.90 11.74
CA GLN A 212 -15.92 -11.58 11.86
C GLN A 212 -15.76 -13.04 12.26
N ARG A 213 -14.97 -13.30 13.32
CA ARG A 213 -14.68 -14.65 13.81
C ARG A 213 -15.94 -15.48 14.07
N ARG A 214 -16.99 -14.85 14.63
CA ARG A 214 -18.27 -15.52 14.93
C ARG A 214 -18.97 -16.07 13.68
N ILE A 215 -18.86 -15.36 12.55
CA ILE A 215 -19.42 -15.81 11.27
C ILE A 215 -18.63 -17.01 10.75
N VAL A 216 -17.29 -16.95 10.82
CA VAL A 216 -16.41 -18.05 10.40
C VAL A 216 -16.67 -19.30 11.25
N GLN A 217 -16.67 -19.18 12.58
CA GLN A 217 -16.96 -20.31 13.47
C GLN A 217 -18.32 -20.95 13.20
N TRP A 218 -19.35 -20.15 12.93
CA TRP A 218 -20.66 -20.68 12.55
C TRP A 218 -20.60 -21.43 11.21
N ALA A 219 -19.97 -20.86 10.18
CA ALA A 219 -19.86 -21.50 8.86
C ALA A 219 -19.07 -22.83 8.88
N PHE A 220 -18.18 -23.01 9.86
CA PHE A 220 -17.38 -24.23 10.05
C PHE A 220 -17.92 -25.16 11.16
N ASN A 221 -19.04 -24.82 11.81
CA ASN A 221 -19.66 -25.69 12.79
C ASN A 221 -20.33 -26.88 12.09
N GLU A 222 -20.10 -28.09 12.59
CA GLU A 222 -20.70 -29.33 12.06
C GLU A 222 -22.23 -29.31 12.06
N GLU A 223 -22.85 -28.52 12.93
CA GLU A 223 -24.31 -28.34 13.00
C GLU A 223 -24.86 -27.36 11.96
N THR A 224 -24.00 -26.73 11.14
CA THR A 224 -24.43 -25.75 10.13
C THR A 224 -24.55 -26.40 8.76
N ASP A 225 -25.80 -26.61 8.34
CA ASP A 225 -26.11 -27.23 7.06
C ASP A 225 -25.84 -26.31 5.86
N LEU A 226 -25.58 -26.93 4.70
CA LEU A 226 -25.51 -26.21 3.43
C LEU A 226 -26.85 -25.51 3.15
N GLY A 227 -26.81 -24.23 2.83
CA GLY A 227 -27.98 -23.38 2.64
C GLY A 227 -28.47 -22.70 3.91
N ALA A 228 -27.93 -23.05 5.09
CA ALA A 228 -28.30 -22.41 6.35
C ALA A 228 -28.10 -20.90 6.28
N ILE A 229 -29.03 -20.17 6.89
CA ILE A 229 -29.05 -18.71 6.96
C ILE A 229 -29.03 -18.30 8.42
N LYS A 230 -28.23 -17.28 8.73
CA LYS A 230 -28.17 -16.72 10.08
C LYS A 230 -27.80 -15.25 10.08
N ARG A 231 -28.46 -14.48 10.95
CA ARG A 231 -28.13 -13.08 11.23
C ARG A 231 -27.04 -12.96 12.30
N PHE A 232 -26.12 -12.02 12.09
CA PHE A 232 -25.05 -11.68 13.01
C PHE A 232 -25.03 -10.19 13.29
N ASP A 233 -24.78 -9.83 14.54
CA ASP A 233 -24.49 -8.46 14.93
C ASP A 233 -23.03 -8.14 14.57
N ILE A 234 -22.83 -7.05 13.86
CA ILE A 234 -21.51 -6.51 13.47
C ILE A 234 -21.37 -5.08 14.01
N ASN A 235 -20.15 -4.54 14.05
CA ASN A 235 -19.86 -3.25 14.71
C ASN A 235 -20.84 -2.12 14.34
N ASN A 236 -21.30 -2.06 13.08
CA ASN A 236 -22.18 -1.00 12.58
C ASN A 236 -23.51 -1.52 12.00
N GLY A 237 -24.05 -2.62 12.53
CA GLY A 237 -25.37 -3.13 12.10
C GLY A 237 -25.48 -4.64 12.14
N TYR A 238 -26.10 -5.22 11.10
CA TYR A 238 -26.30 -6.67 10.98
C TYR A 238 -25.83 -7.20 9.63
N ALA A 239 -25.39 -8.45 9.63
CA ALA A 239 -25.15 -9.24 8.42
C ALA A 239 -26.04 -10.48 8.45
N VAL A 240 -26.80 -10.71 7.38
CA VAL A 240 -27.51 -11.98 7.15
C VAL A 240 -26.68 -12.82 6.20
N VAL A 241 -26.21 -13.97 6.67
CA VAL A 241 -25.20 -14.79 6.00
C VAL A 241 -25.83 -16.11 5.59
N GLN A 242 -25.53 -16.58 4.38
CA GLN A 242 -25.92 -17.90 3.88
C GLN A 242 -24.68 -18.76 3.58
N LEU A 243 -24.66 -20.00 4.07
CA LEU A 243 -23.63 -20.97 3.70
C LEU A 243 -23.95 -21.58 2.32
N THR A 244 -23.21 -21.19 1.29
CA THR A 244 -23.53 -21.56 -0.11
C THR A 244 -22.70 -22.73 -0.65
N ALA A 245 -21.55 -23.04 -0.04
CA ALA A 245 -20.69 -24.14 -0.43
C ALA A 245 -19.80 -24.59 0.75
N VAL A 246 -19.52 -25.90 0.81
CA VAL A 246 -18.59 -26.50 1.76
C VAL A 246 -17.55 -27.31 0.99
N TYR A 247 -16.26 -27.01 1.21
CA TYR A 247 -15.14 -27.72 0.60
C TYR A 247 -14.52 -28.64 1.64
N ARG A 248 -14.80 -29.94 1.52
CA ARG A 248 -14.20 -30.95 2.40
C ARG A 248 -12.79 -31.30 1.92
N GLU A 249 -11.97 -31.77 2.86
CA GLU A 249 -10.66 -32.31 2.53
C GLU A 249 -10.79 -33.45 1.50
N GLY A 250 -9.92 -33.43 0.48
CA GLY A 250 -9.93 -34.41 -0.59
C GLY A 250 -9.55 -33.81 -1.95
N LEU A 251 -9.84 -34.58 -2.99
CA LEU A 251 -9.64 -34.12 -4.36
C LEU A 251 -10.64 -33.00 -4.68
N MET A 252 -10.18 -32.02 -5.46
CA MET A 252 -11.02 -30.94 -5.96
C MET A 252 -12.21 -31.50 -6.75
N ALA A 253 -13.39 -30.90 -6.59
CA ALA A 253 -14.57 -31.24 -7.38
C ALA A 253 -14.26 -31.11 -8.88
N VAL A 254 -14.91 -31.94 -9.70
CA VAL A 254 -14.64 -32.00 -11.15
C VAL A 254 -14.91 -30.65 -11.80
N GLU A 255 -15.96 -29.97 -11.35
CA GLU A 255 -16.39 -28.65 -11.81
C GLU A 255 -15.29 -27.60 -11.58
N ASP A 256 -14.73 -27.55 -10.38
CA ASP A 256 -13.65 -26.63 -10.01
C ASP A 256 -12.33 -26.99 -10.71
N ALA A 257 -12.01 -28.29 -10.77
CA ALA A 257 -10.82 -28.79 -11.42
C ALA A 257 -10.85 -28.53 -12.93
N SER A 258 -12.04 -28.52 -13.54
CA SER A 258 -12.23 -28.36 -14.99
C SER A 258 -11.58 -27.09 -15.53
N VAL A 259 -11.61 -25.98 -14.77
CA VAL A 259 -11.02 -24.70 -15.17
C VAL A 259 -9.51 -24.83 -15.42
N THR A 260 -8.83 -25.66 -14.63
CA THR A 260 -7.38 -25.87 -14.73
C THR A 260 -7.03 -27.06 -15.63
N VAL A 261 -7.82 -28.12 -15.58
CA VAL A 261 -7.54 -29.40 -16.25
C VAL A 261 -7.96 -29.40 -17.72
N LEU A 262 -9.07 -28.73 -18.10
CA LEU A 262 -9.53 -28.71 -19.49
C LEU A 262 -8.48 -28.14 -20.47
N PRO A 263 -7.78 -27.02 -20.18
CA PRO A 263 -6.69 -26.54 -21.03
C PRO A 263 -5.57 -27.57 -21.21
N LEU A 264 -5.20 -28.29 -20.15
CA LEU A 264 -4.16 -29.32 -20.18
C LEU A 264 -4.58 -30.50 -21.06
N LEU A 265 -5.80 -31.02 -20.87
CA LEU A 265 -6.34 -32.11 -21.68
C LEU A 265 -6.50 -31.71 -23.15
N ARG A 266 -6.93 -30.48 -23.43
CA ARG A 266 -7.00 -29.95 -24.80
C ARG A 266 -5.63 -29.91 -25.45
N LYS A 267 -4.60 -29.41 -24.74
CA LYS A 267 -3.22 -29.43 -25.23
C LYS A 267 -2.73 -30.85 -25.50
N GLU A 268 -3.00 -31.78 -24.60
CA GLU A 268 -2.61 -33.19 -24.76
C GLU A 268 -3.28 -33.85 -25.97
N LYS A 269 -4.60 -33.68 -26.12
CA LYS A 269 -5.35 -34.21 -27.28
C LYS A 269 -4.91 -33.54 -28.58
N LYS A 270 -4.65 -32.23 -28.58
CA LYS A 270 -4.14 -31.52 -29.76
C LYS A 270 -2.74 -32.00 -30.14
N ALA A 271 -1.86 -32.20 -29.18
CA ALA A 271 -0.52 -32.75 -29.42
C ALA A 271 -0.61 -34.17 -30.00
N ALA A 272 -1.42 -35.05 -29.40
CA ALA A 272 -1.65 -36.40 -29.91
C ALA A 272 -2.16 -36.40 -31.36
N LYS A 273 -3.11 -35.51 -31.68
CA LYS A 273 -3.63 -35.36 -33.04
C LYS A 273 -2.56 -34.87 -34.02
N ILE A 274 -1.79 -33.82 -33.66
CA ILE A 274 -0.70 -33.31 -34.50
C ILE A 274 0.33 -34.41 -34.78
N MET A 275 0.69 -35.19 -33.76
CA MET A 275 1.64 -36.30 -33.92
C MET A 275 1.08 -37.41 -34.82
N ALA A 276 -0.20 -37.74 -34.69
CA ALA A 276 -0.86 -38.76 -35.52
C ALA A 276 -1.02 -38.31 -36.98
N ASP A 277 -1.51 -37.09 -37.23
CA ASP A 277 -1.75 -36.54 -38.57
C ASP A 277 -0.45 -36.33 -39.37
N ASN A 278 0.69 -36.31 -38.69
CA ASN A 278 2.01 -36.12 -39.28
C ASN A 278 2.94 -37.32 -39.10
N ALA A 279 2.42 -38.47 -38.66
CA ALA A 279 3.20 -39.69 -38.48
C ALA A 279 3.95 -40.08 -39.77
N GLY A 280 5.25 -40.33 -39.65
CA GLY A 280 6.11 -40.73 -40.79
C GLY A 280 6.56 -39.60 -41.72
N LYS A 281 6.12 -38.35 -41.50
CA LYS A 281 6.61 -37.20 -42.28
C LYS A 281 8.02 -36.81 -41.86
N SER A 282 8.83 -36.40 -42.83
CA SER A 282 10.13 -35.77 -42.59
C SER A 282 9.98 -34.37 -41.96
N LEU A 283 11.08 -33.82 -41.45
CA LEU A 283 11.09 -32.48 -40.83
C LEU A 283 10.56 -31.39 -41.77
N ALA A 284 10.96 -31.42 -43.05
CA ALA A 284 10.51 -30.47 -44.06
C ALA A 284 9.01 -30.63 -44.39
N GLU A 285 8.54 -31.87 -44.53
CA GLU A 285 7.12 -32.16 -44.81
C GLU A 285 6.22 -31.80 -43.62
N TYR A 286 6.68 -32.04 -42.39
CA TYR A 286 5.97 -31.65 -41.18
C TYR A 286 5.82 -30.13 -41.10
N ALA A 287 6.90 -29.38 -41.36
CA ALA A 287 6.88 -27.92 -41.36
C ALA A 287 5.90 -27.38 -42.42
N SER A 288 6.04 -27.83 -43.67
CA SER A 288 5.16 -27.40 -44.76
C SER A 288 3.69 -27.77 -44.53
N SER A 289 3.40 -28.96 -44.00
CA SER A 289 2.02 -29.41 -43.75
C SER A 289 1.30 -28.59 -42.68
N ASN A 290 2.04 -27.94 -41.78
CA ASN A 290 1.50 -27.18 -40.65
C ASN A 290 1.71 -25.67 -40.79
N ASN A 291 2.10 -25.20 -41.99
CA ASN A 291 2.41 -23.80 -42.29
C ASN A 291 3.45 -23.21 -41.31
N THR A 292 4.45 -24.01 -40.95
CA THR A 292 5.59 -23.58 -40.15
C THR A 292 6.88 -23.69 -40.96
N ASN A 293 7.94 -23.03 -40.49
CA ASN A 293 9.26 -23.08 -41.10
C ASN A 293 10.19 -23.93 -40.22
N VAL A 294 11.10 -24.66 -40.86
CA VAL A 294 12.22 -25.30 -40.16
C VAL A 294 13.17 -24.21 -39.68
N SER A 295 13.44 -24.18 -38.38
CA SER A 295 14.31 -23.19 -37.75
C SER A 295 15.51 -23.87 -37.11
N THR A 296 16.70 -23.27 -37.26
CA THR A 296 17.92 -23.74 -36.62
C THR A 296 18.08 -23.09 -35.25
N ALA A 297 18.22 -23.91 -34.21
CA ALA A 297 18.58 -23.46 -32.86
C ALA A 297 20.05 -23.78 -32.60
N SER A 298 20.86 -22.76 -32.33
CA SER A 298 22.29 -22.90 -32.01
C SER A 298 22.54 -22.62 -30.54
N ALA A 299 23.66 -23.12 -30.01
CA ALA A 299 24.10 -22.91 -28.63
C ALA A 299 23.09 -23.35 -27.54
N LEU A 300 22.31 -24.40 -27.82
CA LEU A 300 21.44 -25.01 -26.81
C LEU A 300 22.29 -25.67 -25.72
N THR A 301 21.88 -25.52 -24.46
CA THR A 301 22.53 -26.20 -23.33
C THR A 301 21.49 -26.86 -22.44
N VAL A 302 21.85 -28.00 -21.82
CA VAL A 302 20.97 -28.68 -20.85
C VAL A 302 20.69 -27.79 -19.63
N LYS A 303 21.65 -26.92 -19.26
CA LYS A 303 21.51 -25.97 -18.14
C LYS A 303 20.49 -24.88 -18.41
N ALA A 304 20.35 -24.44 -19.67
CA ALA A 304 19.40 -23.42 -20.09
C ALA A 304 18.63 -23.92 -21.33
N PRO A 305 17.63 -24.81 -21.16
CA PRO A 305 16.97 -25.46 -22.28
C PRO A 305 15.91 -24.55 -22.89
N THR A 306 16.36 -23.46 -23.53
CA THR A 306 15.51 -22.48 -24.19
C THR A 306 15.77 -22.51 -25.68
N ILE A 307 14.73 -22.77 -26.47
CA ILE A 307 14.77 -22.80 -27.93
C ILE A 307 14.35 -21.42 -28.45
N PRO A 308 15.18 -20.74 -29.28
CA PRO A 308 14.80 -19.48 -29.90
C PRO A 308 13.44 -19.58 -30.61
N GLY A 309 12.52 -18.66 -30.31
CA GLY A 309 11.17 -18.63 -30.87
C GLY A 309 10.14 -19.56 -30.20
N ALA A 310 10.57 -20.60 -29.48
CA ALA A 310 9.68 -21.53 -28.77
C ALA A 310 9.73 -21.38 -27.23
N GLY A 311 10.78 -20.76 -26.69
CA GLY A 311 10.94 -20.57 -25.26
C GLY A 311 11.49 -21.81 -24.56
N ARG A 312 11.17 -21.99 -23.28
CA ARG A 312 11.74 -23.04 -22.43
C ARG A 312 11.15 -24.42 -22.79
N GLU A 313 11.99 -25.34 -23.22
CA GLU A 313 11.61 -26.67 -23.71
C GLU A 313 12.58 -27.78 -23.21
N PRO A 314 12.53 -28.14 -21.91
CA PRO A 314 13.49 -29.06 -21.30
C PRO A 314 13.49 -30.45 -21.92
N LEU A 315 12.29 -31.00 -22.21
CA LEU A 315 12.15 -32.33 -22.78
C LEU A 315 12.72 -32.37 -24.21
N VAL A 316 12.41 -31.37 -25.03
CA VAL A 316 12.86 -31.28 -26.42
C VAL A 316 14.38 -31.17 -26.48
N VAL A 317 14.97 -30.25 -25.69
CA VAL A 317 16.42 -30.09 -25.61
C VAL A 317 17.07 -31.37 -25.08
N GLY A 318 16.52 -31.97 -24.02
CA GLY A 318 17.01 -33.24 -23.48
C GLY A 318 17.02 -34.38 -24.50
N THR A 319 15.95 -34.52 -25.29
CA THR A 319 15.88 -35.51 -26.38
C THR A 319 16.92 -35.23 -27.47
N ALA A 320 17.11 -33.96 -27.87
CA ALA A 320 18.14 -33.60 -28.85
C ALA A 320 19.55 -33.99 -28.38
N PHE A 321 19.88 -33.77 -27.10
CA PHE A 321 21.17 -34.17 -26.51
C PHE A 321 21.36 -35.69 -26.41
N ALA A 322 20.29 -36.48 -26.42
CA ALA A 322 20.36 -37.94 -26.42
C ALA A 322 20.58 -38.55 -27.82
N LEU A 323 20.40 -37.77 -28.89
CA LEU A 323 20.55 -38.23 -30.27
C LEU A 323 21.97 -38.01 -30.80
N SER A 324 22.34 -38.79 -31.82
CA SER A 324 23.60 -38.63 -32.57
C SER A 324 23.47 -37.55 -33.64
N PRO A 325 24.56 -36.85 -34.03
CA PRO A 325 24.55 -35.95 -35.18
C PRO A 325 24.06 -36.65 -36.45
N GLY A 326 23.21 -35.96 -37.22
CA GLY A 326 22.52 -36.48 -38.40
C GLY A 326 21.24 -37.25 -38.12
N SER A 327 20.92 -37.55 -36.85
CA SER A 327 19.67 -38.24 -36.49
C SER A 327 18.52 -37.26 -36.27
N THR A 328 17.34 -37.66 -36.75
CA THR A 328 16.06 -37.00 -36.44
C THR A 328 15.37 -37.71 -35.27
N SER A 329 14.75 -36.93 -34.38
CA SER A 329 13.92 -37.45 -33.30
C SER A 329 12.61 -38.04 -33.81
N GLY A 330 11.89 -38.78 -32.96
CA GLY A 330 10.44 -38.89 -33.10
C GLY A 330 9.75 -37.57 -32.74
N PHE A 331 8.42 -37.50 -32.87
CA PHE A 331 7.68 -36.34 -32.39
C PHE A 331 7.72 -36.23 -30.86
N ILE A 332 7.92 -35.01 -30.36
CA ILE A 332 8.08 -34.70 -28.93
C ILE A 332 6.99 -33.72 -28.51
N LYS A 333 6.21 -34.06 -27.48
CA LYS A 333 5.28 -33.13 -26.82
C LYS A 333 6.06 -32.20 -25.88
N GLY A 334 6.41 -31.02 -26.35
CA GLY A 334 6.99 -29.95 -25.55
C GLY A 334 5.96 -29.21 -24.68
N GLU A 335 6.42 -28.22 -23.92
CA GLU A 335 5.57 -27.37 -23.06
C GLU A 335 4.67 -26.43 -23.89
N THR A 336 5.19 -25.96 -25.04
CA THR A 336 4.54 -24.98 -25.92
C THR A 336 4.00 -25.57 -27.22
N GLY A 337 4.46 -26.75 -27.64
CA GLY A 337 4.11 -27.32 -28.94
C GLY A 337 4.57 -28.77 -29.16
N VAL A 338 4.39 -29.26 -30.39
CA VAL A 338 4.91 -30.56 -30.84
C VAL A 338 6.13 -30.31 -31.72
N PHE A 339 7.24 -30.92 -31.34
CA PHE A 339 8.53 -30.71 -31.97
C PHE A 339 9.00 -31.97 -32.68
N LEU A 340 9.70 -31.75 -33.79
CA LEU A 340 10.50 -32.74 -34.48
C LEU A 340 11.87 -32.10 -34.65
N VAL A 341 12.93 -32.74 -34.17
CA VAL A 341 14.27 -32.15 -34.14
C VAL A 341 15.25 -33.01 -34.90
N GLU A 342 16.15 -32.37 -35.63
CA GLU A 342 17.29 -33.01 -36.28
C GLU A 342 18.58 -32.44 -35.68
N VAL A 343 19.48 -33.31 -35.24
CA VAL A 343 20.74 -32.87 -34.63
C VAL A 343 21.76 -32.62 -35.72
N THR A 344 22.06 -31.36 -36.00
CA THR A 344 23.05 -30.98 -37.03
C THR A 344 24.49 -31.13 -36.53
N ASN A 345 24.74 -30.71 -35.29
CA ASN A 345 26.04 -30.79 -34.65
C ASN A 345 25.90 -30.98 -33.14
N LYS A 346 26.86 -31.65 -32.52
CA LYS A 346 26.96 -31.82 -31.06
C LYS A 346 28.41 -31.58 -30.65
N GLU A 347 28.59 -30.61 -29.76
CA GLU A 347 29.89 -30.27 -29.19
C GLU A 347 29.98 -30.82 -27.77
N GLU A 348 31.04 -31.55 -27.45
CA GLU A 348 31.29 -32.00 -26.09
C GLU A 348 31.79 -30.83 -25.24
N ALA A 349 31.18 -30.66 -24.07
CA ALA A 349 31.64 -29.65 -23.14
C ALA A 349 33.06 -30.01 -22.66
N PRO A 350 33.96 -29.01 -22.48
CA PRO A 350 35.28 -29.25 -21.93
C PRO A 350 35.20 -29.99 -20.59
N ALA A 351 36.07 -30.99 -20.41
CA ALA A 351 36.19 -31.68 -19.14
C ALA A 351 36.60 -30.69 -18.05
N LEU A 352 35.91 -30.75 -16.90
CA LEU A 352 36.29 -29.97 -15.74
C LEU A 352 37.43 -30.66 -14.99
N ASP A 353 38.44 -29.89 -14.57
CA ASP A 353 39.57 -30.40 -13.78
C ASP A 353 39.12 -30.99 -12.43
N ASN A 354 38.06 -30.44 -11.84
CA ASN A 354 37.38 -31.00 -10.68
C ASN A 354 35.95 -30.43 -10.54
N TYR A 355 35.14 -31.09 -9.71
CA TYR A 355 33.76 -30.70 -9.43
C TYR A 355 33.58 -29.98 -8.09
N ALA A 356 34.66 -29.56 -7.41
CA ALA A 356 34.59 -29.06 -6.03
C ALA A 356 33.67 -27.84 -5.88
N THR A 357 33.73 -26.88 -6.81
CA THR A 357 32.86 -25.70 -6.80
C THR A 357 31.38 -26.07 -6.96
N TYR A 358 31.06 -27.06 -7.81
CA TYR A 358 29.70 -27.55 -7.99
C TYR A 358 29.20 -28.30 -6.74
N ALA A 359 30.05 -29.16 -6.17
CA ALA A 359 29.75 -29.88 -4.94
C ALA A 359 29.47 -28.91 -3.77
N ASN A 360 30.31 -27.89 -3.58
CA ASN A 360 30.14 -26.88 -2.54
C ASN A 360 28.86 -26.06 -2.75
N THR A 361 28.53 -25.70 -3.99
CA THR A 361 27.30 -24.97 -4.31
C THR A 361 26.05 -25.81 -3.99
N LEU A 362 26.06 -27.09 -4.40
CA LEU A 362 24.97 -28.01 -4.14
C LEU A 362 24.83 -28.30 -2.63
N GLN A 363 25.96 -28.46 -1.92
CA GLN A 363 25.98 -28.65 -0.48
C GLN A 363 25.39 -27.44 0.25
N GLY A 364 25.77 -26.22 -0.14
CA GLY A 364 25.21 -24.99 0.45
C GLY A 364 23.70 -24.87 0.22
N ALA A 365 23.23 -25.12 -1.01
CA ALA A 365 21.80 -25.07 -1.34
C ALA A 365 20.99 -26.14 -0.59
N ASN A 366 21.53 -27.36 -0.46
CA ASN A 366 20.87 -28.44 0.26
C ASN A 366 20.90 -28.20 1.76
N ALA A 367 22.02 -27.75 2.34
CA ALA A 367 22.11 -27.45 3.77
C ALA A 367 21.09 -26.38 4.20
N ALA A 368 20.85 -25.37 3.36
CA ALA A 368 19.85 -24.34 3.62
C ALA A 368 18.40 -24.86 3.60
N THR A 369 18.11 -25.91 2.84
CA THR A 369 16.73 -26.42 2.64
C THR A 369 16.44 -27.72 3.38
N ILE A 370 17.46 -28.44 3.84
CA ILE A 370 17.30 -29.78 4.42
C ILE A 370 16.45 -29.76 5.68
N THR A 371 16.59 -28.76 6.55
CA THR A 371 15.79 -28.64 7.77
C THR A 371 14.32 -28.50 7.45
N THR A 372 13.95 -27.63 6.50
CA THR A 372 12.55 -27.47 6.08
C THR A 372 12.03 -28.71 5.37
N LYS A 373 12.84 -29.37 4.53
CA LYS A 373 12.46 -30.62 3.86
C LYS A 373 12.20 -31.74 4.87
N VAL A 374 13.09 -31.90 5.85
CA VAL A 374 12.93 -32.89 6.93
C VAL A 374 11.70 -32.57 7.76
N PHE A 375 11.49 -31.30 8.14
CA PHE A 375 10.29 -30.90 8.87
C PHE A 375 9.01 -31.19 8.07
N ASN A 376 8.95 -30.81 6.79
CA ASN A 376 7.78 -31.08 5.96
C ASN A 376 7.57 -32.57 5.74
N ALA A 377 8.62 -33.36 5.54
CA ALA A 377 8.50 -34.82 5.41
C ALA A 377 8.01 -35.48 6.71
N LEU A 378 8.50 -35.01 7.87
CA LEU A 378 8.00 -35.46 9.17
C LEU A 378 6.54 -35.04 9.37
N LYS A 379 6.18 -33.83 8.94
CA LYS A 379 4.82 -33.30 8.99
C LYS A 379 3.87 -34.09 8.08
N GLU A 380 4.26 -34.41 6.86
CA GLU A 380 3.48 -35.21 5.90
C GLU A 380 3.30 -36.66 6.37
N LYS A 381 4.29 -37.21 7.08
CA LYS A 381 4.20 -38.56 7.65
C LYS A 381 3.41 -38.61 8.97
N ALA A 382 3.31 -37.48 9.67
CA ALA A 382 2.56 -37.40 10.90
C ALA A 382 1.06 -37.33 10.62
N GLU A 383 0.29 -38.06 11.41
CA GLU A 383 -1.14 -37.83 11.51
C GLU A 383 -1.34 -36.60 12.41
N ILE A 384 -1.82 -35.50 11.83
CA ILE A 384 -2.01 -34.23 12.53
C ILE A 384 -3.48 -33.86 12.46
N GLU A 385 -4.14 -33.90 13.61
CA GLU A 385 -5.50 -33.37 13.79
C GLU A 385 -5.40 -31.93 14.32
N ASP A 386 -5.72 -30.95 13.47
CA ASP A 386 -5.64 -29.53 13.83
C ASP A 386 -6.97 -29.02 14.39
N ASN A 387 -7.17 -29.22 15.70
CA ASN A 387 -8.36 -28.81 16.42
C ASN A 387 -8.34 -27.33 16.87
N ARG A 388 -7.39 -26.51 16.40
CA ARG A 388 -7.29 -25.11 16.86
C ARG A 388 -8.52 -24.28 16.55
N SER A 389 -9.21 -24.58 15.45
CA SER A 389 -10.47 -23.91 15.09
C SER A 389 -11.63 -24.21 16.03
N ILE A 390 -11.51 -25.24 16.89
CA ILE A 390 -12.49 -25.59 17.93
C ILE A 390 -12.26 -24.74 19.19
N PHE A 391 -11.02 -24.33 19.46
CA PHE A 391 -10.64 -23.59 20.68
C PHE A 391 -10.53 -22.07 20.48
N TYR A 392 -10.26 -21.63 19.26
CA TYR A 392 -10.15 -20.21 18.84
C TYR A 392 -11.30 -19.83 17.92
#